data_AF-A0A7J4PDX4-F1
#
_entry.id   AF-A0A7J4PDX4-F1
#
_cell.length_a   1.000
_cell.length_b   1.000
_cell.length_c   1.000
_cell.angle_alpha   90.00
_cell.angle_beta   90.00
_cell.angle_gamma   90.00
#
_symmetry.space_group_name_H-M   'P 1'
#
loop_
_entity.id
_entity.type
_entity.pdbx_description
1 polymer ?
#
loop_
_entity_poly.entity_id
_entity_poly.type
_entity_poly.pdbx_seq_one_letter_code
_entity_poly.pdbx_strand_id
1 'polypeptide(L)' 'MRKVSIILLVWMMIFPAFSGCIGKEKEDLTAEDIAAKIRGEFWFAWKGYEKYAWGHDELRPLTRTYRVGMRNHLLLLL' A
#
# COMPACT_ATOMS: atom_id res chain seq x y z
N MET A 1 -23.27 -52.61 -2.92
CA MET A 1 -23.88 -51.56 -3.77
C MET A 1 -24.66 -50.52 -2.98
N ARG A 2 -25.64 -50.89 -2.12
CA ARG A 2 -26.39 -49.93 -1.28
C ARG A 2 -25.52 -49.06 -0.34
N LYS A 3 -24.45 -49.63 0.25
CA LYS A 3 -23.54 -48.89 1.15
C LYS A 3 -22.73 -47.80 0.44
N VAL A 4 -22.32 -48.01 -0.82
CA VAL A 4 -21.56 -47.04 -1.63
C VAL A 4 -22.45 -45.86 -2.02
N SER A 5 -23.73 -46.13 -2.32
CA SER A 5 -24.72 -45.10 -2.60
C SER A 5 -24.99 -44.20 -1.38
N ILE A 6 -25.02 -44.77 -0.17
CA ILE A 6 -25.15 -43.99 1.07
C ILE A 6 -23.91 -43.12 1.31
N ILE A 7 -22.70 -43.64 1.09
CA ILE A 7 -21.45 -42.89 1.27
C ILE A 7 -21.38 -41.69 0.30
N LEU A 8 -21.78 -41.87 -0.96
CA LEU A 8 -21.86 -40.79 -1.96
C LEU A 8 -22.86 -39.69 -1.58
N LEU A 9 -24.04 -40.08 -1.08
CA LEU A 9 -25.06 -39.13 -0.63
C LEU A 9 -24.60 -38.32 0.58
N VAL A 10 -23.90 -38.96 1.52
CA VAL A 10 -23.33 -38.28 2.70
C VAL A 10 -22.21 -37.31 2.29
N TRP A 11 -21.34 -37.70 1.35
CA TRP A 11 -20.29 -36.81 0.85
C TRP A 11 -20.84 -35.58 0.12
N MET A 12 -21.88 -35.72 -0.71
CA MET A 12 -22.51 -34.57 -1.41
C MET A 12 -23.16 -33.55 -0.46
N MET A 13 -23.64 -33.98 0.72
CA MET A 13 -24.22 -33.06 1.71
C MET A 13 -23.17 -32.34 2.56
N ILE A 14 -21.98 -32.94 2.73
CA ILE A 14 -20.87 -32.36 3.52
C ILE A 14 -19.99 -31.44 2.66
N PHE A 15 -19.84 -31.72 1.36
CA PHE A 15 -18.96 -30.99 0.44
C PHE A 15 -19.27 -29.49 0.26
N PRO A 16 -20.53 -29.02 0.13
CA PRO A 16 -20.79 -27.60 -0.12
C PRO A 16 -20.54 -26.71 1.11
N ALA A 17 -20.41 -27.27 2.31
CA ALA A 17 -20.02 -26.51 3.51
C ALA A 17 -18.53 -26.15 3.54
N PHE A 18 -17.68 -26.79 2.72
CA PHE A 18 -16.23 -26.57 2.72
C PHE A 18 -15.80 -25.41 1.81
N SER A 19 -16.65 -25.01 0.85
CA SER A 19 -16.33 -23.89 -0.07
C SER A 19 -16.44 -22.49 0.58
N GLY A 20 -16.83 -22.39 1.85
CA GLY A 20 -16.93 -21.11 2.57
C GLY A 20 -15.59 -20.50 3.00
N CYS A 21 -14.49 -21.27 2.93
CA CYS A 21 -13.15 -20.81 3.35
C CYS A 21 -12.14 -20.73 2.19
N ILE A 22 -12.58 -20.38 0.97
CA ILE A 22 -11.65 -19.95 -0.06
C ILE A 22 -11.29 -18.49 0.23
N GLY A 23 -10.24 -18.29 1.04
CA GLY A 23 -9.61 -16.98 1.19
C GLY A 23 -9.19 -16.48 -0.19
N LYS A 24 -9.45 -15.21 -0.50
CA LYS A 24 -9.00 -14.63 -1.78
C LYS A 24 -7.50 -14.87 -1.93
N GLU A 25 -7.14 -15.59 -2.98
CA GLU A 25 -5.75 -15.77 -3.39
C GLU A 25 -5.15 -14.37 -3.53
N LYS A 26 -4.04 -14.14 -2.83
CA LYS A 26 -3.39 -12.84 -2.81
C LYS A 26 -2.77 -12.68 -4.19
N GLU A 27 -3.39 -11.86 -5.03
CA GLU A 27 -2.82 -11.54 -6.34
C GLU A 27 -1.47 -10.86 -6.11
N ASP A 28 -0.41 -11.53 -6.53
CA ASP A 28 0.96 -11.05 -6.36
C ASP A 28 1.19 -9.88 -7.32
N LEU A 29 1.38 -8.69 -6.75
CA LEU A 29 1.68 -7.48 -7.52
C LEU A 29 2.97 -7.68 -8.32
N THR A 30 2.93 -7.36 -9.60
CA THR A 30 4.12 -7.40 -10.45
C THR A 30 5.09 -6.27 -10.08
N ALA A 31 6.35 -6.39 -10.51
CA ALA A 31 7.34 -5.33 -10.31
C ALA A 31 6.90 -4.03 -10.99
N GLU A 32 6.23 -4.13 -12.14
CA GLU A 32 5.68 -3.03 -12.92
C GLU A 32 4.59 -2.28 -12.14
N ASP A 33 3.68 -3.02 -11.49
CA ASP A 33 2.61 -2.46 -10.66
C ASP A 33 3.19 -1.70 -9.45
N ILE A 34 4.19 -2.29 -8.80
CA ILE A 34 4.89 -1.66 -7.68
C ILE A 34 5.59 -0.38 -8.14
N ALA A 35 6.27 -0.41 -9.28
CA ALA A 35 6.96 0.75 -9.82
C ALA A 35 5.99 1.87 -10.21
N ALA A 36 4.83 1.53 -10.78
CA ALA A 36 3.76 2.48 -11.09
C ALA A 36 3.25 3.16 -9.82
N LYS A 37 3.04 2.39 -8.75
CA LYS A 37 2.63 2.92 -7.45
C LYS A 37 3.68 3.87 -6.86
N ILE A 38 4.96 3.48 -6.86
CA ILE A 38 6.05 4.33 -6.36
C ILE A 38 6.12 5.65 -7.12
N ARG A 39 6.01 5.62 -8.45
CA ARG A 39 5.99 6.84 -9.27
C ARG A 39 4.82 7.75 -8.90
N GLY A 40 3.64 7.17 -8.65
CA GLY A 40 2.45 7.91 -8.21
C GLY A 40 2.64 8.60 -6.85
N GLU A 41 3.14 7.86 -5.86
CA GLU A 41 3.39 8.39 -4.51
C GLU A 41 4.48 9.47 -4.52
N PHE A 42 5.55 9.27 -5.29
CA PHE A 42 6.60 10.26 -5.47
C PHE A 42 6.05 11.53 -6.12
N TRP A 43 5.27 11.40 -7.18
CA TRP A 43 4.65 12.54 -7.85
C TRP A 43 3.75 13.33 -6.90
N PHE A 44 2.93 12.63 -6.10
CA PHE A 44 2.10 13.27 -5.07
C PHE A 44 2.93 14.06 -4.05
N ALA A 45 4.01 13.45 -3.53
CA ALA A 45 4.91 14.11 -2.59
C ALA A 45 5.60 15.34 -3.22
N TRP A 46 6.05 15.22 -4.48
CA TRP A 46 6.69 16.31 -5.20
C TRP A 46 5.75 17.50 -5.43
N LYS A 47 4.51 17.24 -5.88
CA LYS A 47 3.49 18.29 -6.01
C LYS A 47 3.19 18.98 -4.67
N GLY A 48 3.23 18.23 -3.57
CA GLY A 48 3.13 18.79 -2.22
C GLY A 48 4.30 19.72 -1.89
N TYR A 49 5.54 19.29 -2.18
CA TYR A 49 6.73 20.10 -1.95
C TYR A 49 6.69 21.39 -2.78
N GLU A 50 6.43 21.29 -4.08
CA GLU A 50 6.33 22.43 -5.00
C GLU A 50 5.28 23.45 -4.52
N LYS A 51 4.15 22.98 -3.99
CA LYS A 51 3.07 23.86 -3.56
C LYS A 51 3.34 24.56 -2.22
N TYR A 52 3.98 23.87 -1.27
CA TYR A 52 4.00 24.29 0.14
C TYR A 52 5.39 24.57 0.70
N ALA A 53 6.46 24.13 0.05
CA ALA A 53 7.83 24.21 0.55
C ALA A 53 8.86 24.54 -0.55
N TRP A 54 8.43 25.11 -1.67
CA TRP A 54 9.33 25.46 -2.76
C TRP A 54 10.44 26.41 -2.31
N GLY A 55 11.69 26.04 -2.58
CA GLY A 55 12.86 26.82 -2.15
C GLY A 55 13.22 26.68 -0.67
N HIS A 56 12.51 25.82 0.07
CA HIS A 56 12.82 25.46 1.45
C HIS A 56 13.40 24.05 1.51
N ASP A 57 14.12 23.76 2.60
CA ASP A 57 14.87 22.52 2.72
C ASP A 57 13.95 21.30 2.86
N GLU A 58 12.87 21.43 3.64
CA GLU A 58 11.97 20.31 3.91
C GLU A 58 10.50 20.73 3.98
N LEU A 59 9.62 19.91 3.42
CA LEU A 59 8.17 19.99 3.60
C LEU A 59 7.73 19.29 4.90
N ARG A 60 6.81 19.90 5.65
CA ARG A 60 6.04 19.28 6.73
C ARG A 60 4.64 18.93 6.22
N PRO A 61 4.39 17.66 5.81
CA PRO A 61 3.18 17.31 5.06
C PRO A 61 1.89 17.43 5.88
N LEU A 62 1.94 17.20 7.20
CA LEU A 62 0.76 17.30 8.07
C LEU A 62 0.28 18.74 8.27
N THR A 63 1.20 19.68 8.41
CA THR A 63 0.89 21.09 8.68
C THR A 63 0.92 21.95 7.43
N ARG A 64 1.38 21.42 6.29
CA ARG A 64 1.57 22.15 5.02
C ARG A 64 2.46 23.39 5.17
N THR A 65 3.45 23.29 6.06
CA THR A 65 4.49 24.31 6.27
C THR A 65 5.84 23.71 5.92
N TYR A 66 6.91 24.50 5.97
CA TYR A 66 8.26 24.03 5.68
C TYR A 66 9.19 24.22 6.90
N ARG A 67 10.29 23.47 6.91
CA ARG A 67 11.40 23.72 7.83
C ARG A 67 12.46 24.51 7.07
N VAL A 68 12.89 25.63 7.66
CA VAL A 68 14.14 26.29 7.24
C VAL A 68 15.26 25.57 7.97
N GLY A 69 16.15 24.91 7.22
CA GLY A 69 17.34 24.24 7.72
C GLY A 69 18.44 25.24 8.09
N MET A 70 19.56 24.71 8.56
CA MET A 70 20.64 25.47 9.17
C MET A 70 21.50 26.23 8.15
N ARG A 71 20.91 27.14 7.36
CA ARG A 71 21.69 28.17 6.63
C ARG A 71 22.25 29.26 7.57
N ASN A 72 21.89 29.20 8.85
CA ASN A 72 22.15 30.21 9.86
C ASN A 72 23.44 29.94 10.66
N HIS A 73 24.01 28.73 10.60
CA HIS A 73 25.20 28.40 11.38
C HIS A 73 26.49 29.04 10.85
N LEU A 74 26.48 29.56 9.62
CA LEU A 74 27.62 30.30 9.03
C LEU A 74 27.55 31.81 9.23
N LEU A 75 26.44 32.35 9.77
CA LEU A 75 26.27 33.79 10.02
C LEU A 75 26.57 34.19 11.48
N LEU A 76 26.92 33.24 12.35
CA LEU A 76 27.35 33.49 13.73
C LEU A 76 28.89 33.44 13.89
N LEU A 77 29.62 33.22 12.80
CA LEU A 77 31.09 33.18 12.74
C LEU A 77 31.70 34.34 11.92
N LEU A 78 30.89 35.34 11.58
CA LEU A 78 31.30 36.64 11.01
C LEU A 78 30.80 37.75 11.95
#